data_AF-A0A9P6EVX7-F1
#
_entry.id   AF-A0A9P6EVX7-F1
#
_cell.length_a   1.000
_cell.length_b   1.000
_cell.length_c   1.000
_cell.angle_alpha   90.00
_cell.angle_beta   90.00
_cell.angle_gamma   90.00
#
_symmetry.space_group_name_H-M   'P 1'
#
loop_
_entity.id
_entity.type
_entity.pdbx_description
1 polymer ?
#
loop_
_entity_poly.entity_id
_entity_poly.type
_entity_poly.pdbx_seq_one_letter_code
_entity_poly.pdbx_strand_id
1 'polypeptide(L)'
;MDKEEYWAKLAQEALRQGNHQIVEMCYQRIKNFDRLSFLYLATGNTEKLTKMLKIAELRGDAMSRFHNSIFLGNVEERVRLLREVGQTPLAYMTAKTHGMHEVADEILENAGLTPEDVADLPTHGTLLVPPRPLMRVHDSNWPQLAVSRSYFEGAFTGDMEGVAPQAPLVANEAEPQADQWGMDDEFSIPALDHKGASLAVNNDALDVDGDGGWDLDADLTAELHAETGAIVAEDGGLAIPVAGQSEAEIWCQNSPLAADHVAAGAFESAMQLLNRQVGAVNFEPLKDQFLSIFQASRAILTGNEGMLSITLPVRRNPGEVDQRKALPVLIKNFQALIANELQEAYKATTSNKLTEACTLFRSILHSLLLTIVTQASEAEEALQLVGVCREYLLGLSIELSRREGQNDTSPAGVKRMLELAAYFTGAQLQPKHMIISLRTAMTACYKHRNLQSAQTFARRLLELAPPGQAATLARQIQQVAERNPRDEIQLDYDQYNAFVVCGISYTPIYRGSPSVQCPYCRAHFKPEFQGNLCTICDISQIGGSGTGMVSMA
;
A
#
# COMPACT_ATOMS: atom_id res chain seq x y z
N MET A 1 0.37 -64.45 5.76
CA MET A 1 0.25 -63.08 6.30
C MET A 1 1.21 -62.12 5.61
N ASP A 2 2.43 -62.54 5.24
CA ASP A 2 3.37 -61.70 4.47
C ASP A 2 3.20 -61.82 2.94
N LYS A 3 2.03 -61.43 2.42
CA LYS A 3 1.86 -61.22 0.97
C LYS A 3 2.00 -59.74 0.65
N GLU A 4 2.66 -59.41 -0.46
CA GLU A 4 2.85 -58.02 -0.91
C GLU A 4 1.51 -57.26 -1.05
N GLU A 5 0.45 -57.96 -1.47
CA GLU A 5 -0.90 -57.40 -1.57
C GLU A 5 -1.46 -56.88 -0.24
N TYR A 6 -1.16 -57.54 0.88
CA TYR A 6 -1.63 -57.11 2.20
C TYR A 6 -0.87 -55.88 2.68
N TRP A 7 0.43 -55.81 2.43
CA TRP A 7 1.25 -54.63 2.73
C TRP A 7 0.83 -53.43 1.88
N ALA A 8 0.46 -53.66 0.61
CA ALA A 8 -0.02 -52.58 -0.27
C ALA A 8 -1.36 -52.00 0.20
N LYS A 9 -2.29 -52.86 0.63
CA LYS A 9 -3.58 -52.44 1.20
C LYS A 9 -3.38 -51.70 2.53
N LEU A 10 -2.50 -52.20 3.39
CA LEU A 10 -2.17 -51.54 4.65
C LEU A 10 -1.57 -50.14 4.43
N ALA A 11 -0.67 -50.00 3.45
CA ALA A 11 -0.09 -48.70 3.09
C ALA A 11 -1.16 -47.71 2.61
N GLN A 12 -2.13 -48.17 1.80
CA GLN A 12 -3.20 -47.30 1.30
C GLN A 12 -4.13 -46.80 2.41
N GLU A 13 -4.53 -47.69 3.34
CA GLU A 13 -5.37 -47.31 4.47
C GLU A 13 -4.61 -46.45 5.49
N ALA A 14 -3.34 -46.75 5.76
CA ALA A 14 -2.49 -45.92 6.62
C ALA A 14 -2.28 -44.50 6.03
N LEU A 15 -2.15 -44.39 4.71
CA LEU A 15 -2.10 -43.10 4.02
C LEU A 15 -3.41 -42.32 4.18
N ARG A 16 -4.56 -43.00 4.05
CA ARG A 16 -5.89 -42.40 4.24
C ARG A 16 -6.09 -41.87 5.67
N GLN A 17 -5.50 -42.54 6.65
CA GLN A 17 -5.55 -42.15 8.06
C GLN A 17 -4.45 -41.14 8.45
N GLY A 18 -3.54 -40.80 7.54
CA GLY A 18 -2.44 -39.86 7.78
C GLY A 18 -1.30 -40.41 8.68
N ASN A 19 -1.19 -41.73 8.83
CA ASN A 19 -0.11 -42.38 9.57
C ASN A 19 1.05 -42.71 8.62
N HIS A 20 2.00 -41.77 8.48
CA HIS A 20 3.07 -41.87 7.50
C HIS A 20 4.20 -42.84 7.94
N GLN A 21 4.36 -43.11 9.23
CA GLN A 21 5.38 -44.05 9.75
C GLN A 21 5.06 -45.50 9.36
N ILE A 22 3.79 -45.90 9.45
CA ILE A 22 3.35 -47.23 9.00
C ILE A 22 3.50 -47.35 7.48
N VAL A 23 3.18 -46.29 6.74
CA VAL A 23 3.36 -46.24 5.28
C VAL A 23 4.82 -46.43 4.88
N GLU A 24 5.75 -45.79 5.58
CA GLU A 24 7.20 -45.97 5.38
C GLU A 24 7.62 -47.43 5.56
N MET A 25 7.21 -48.07 6.67
CA MET A 25 7.50 -49.49 6.93
C MET A 25 6.93 -50.42 5.87
N CYS A 26 5.69 -50.17 5.43
CA CYS A 26 5.06 -50.96 4.37
C CYS A 26 5.83 -50.84 3.05
N TYR A 27 6.22 -49.63 2.64
CA TYR A 27 6.96 -49.42 1.39
C TYR A 27 8.38 -49.98 1.43
N GLN A 28 9.05 -50.00 2.59
CA GLN A 28 10.32 -50.69 2.76
C GLN A 28 10.17 -52.21 2.56
N ARG A 29 9.14 -52.83 3.14
CA ARG A 29 8.87 -54.27 2.98
C ARG A 29 8.48 -54.66 1.55
N ILE A 30 7.66 -53.83 0.88
CA ILE A 30 7.26 -54.03 -0.53
C ILE A 30 8.41 -53.70 -1.49
N LYS A 31 9.50 -53.10 -1.02
CA LYS A 31 10.61 -52.64 -1.86
C LYS A 31 10.15 -51.65 -2.95
N ASN A 32 9.20 -50.77 -2.61
CA ASN A 32 8.71 -49.72 -3.51
C ASN A 32 9.41 -48.39 -3.20
N PHE A 33 10.52 -48.14 -3.89
CA PHE A 33 11.41 -47.01 -3.59
C PHE A 33 10.93 -45.69 -4.17
N ASP A 34 10.21 -45.70 -5.29
CA ASP A 34 9.66 -44.48 -5.90
C ASP A 34 8.64 -43.80 -4.98
N ARG A 35 7.70 -44.58 -4.44
CA ARG A 35 6.70 -44.07 -3.50
C ARG A 35 7.32 -43.63 -2.17
N LEU A 36 8.41 -44.28 -1.77
CA LEU A 36 9.16 -43.92 -0.56
C LEU A 36 9.91 -42.60 -0.75
N SER A 37 10.56 -42.39 -1.89
CA SER A 37 11.21 -41.12 -2.24
C SER A 37 10.21 -39.96 -2.29
N PHE A 38 9.02 -40.20 -2.86
CA PHE A 38 7.93 -39.20 -2.85
C PHE A 38 7.43 -38.89 -1.43
N LEU A 39 7.29 -39.91 -0.57
CA LEU A 39 6.91 -39.72 0.83
C LEU A 39 7.94 -38.85 1.59
N TYR A 40 9.24 -39.06 1.35
CA TYR A 40 10.29 -38.23 1.97
C TYR A 40 10.31 -36.80 1.43
N LEU A 41 9.96 -36.60 0.16
CA LEU A 41 9.77 -35.25 -0.39
C LEU A 41 8.58 -34.55 0.28
N ALA A 42 7.44 -35.23 0.39
CA ALA A 42 6.21 -34.67 0.96
C ALA A 42 6.35 -34.36 2.46
N THR A 43 7.05 -35.21 3.21
CA THR A 43 7.35 -35.00 4.65
C THR A 43 8.51 -34.03 4.90
N GLY A 44 9.32 -33.76 3.87
CA GLY A 44 10.47 -32.85 3.93
C GLY A 44 11.73 -33.46 4.57
N ASN A 45 11.86 -34.78 4.63
CA ASN A 45 13.01 -35.46 5.21
C ASN A 45 14.16 -35.60 4.19
N THR A 46 15.03 -34.60 4.15
CA THR A 46 16.18 -34.56 3.22
C THR A 46 17.28 -35.57 3.54
N GLU A 47 17.40 -36.00 4.81
CA GLU A 47 18.43 -36.97 5.23
C GLU A 47 18.11 -38.37 4.70
N LYS A 48 16.86 -38.83 4.87
CA LYS A 48 16.40 -40.11 4.33
C LYS A 48 16.41 -40.09 2.80
N LEU A 49 16.07 -38.97 2.17
CA LEU A 49 16.17 -38.80 0.71
C LEU A 49 17.63 -38.92 0.20
N THR A 50 18.61 -38.41 0.97
CA THR A 50 20.04 -38.57 0.65
C THR A 50 20.51 -40.02 0.78
N LYS A 51 20.00 -40.76 1.78
CA LYS A 51 20.24 -42.20 1.91
C LYS A 51 19.64 -42.98 0.73
N MET A 52 18.44 -42.61 0.29
CA MET A 52 17.78 -43.19 -0.90
C MET A 52 18.59 -43.00 -2.19
N LEU A 53 19.27 -41.87 -2.34
CA LEU A 53 20.18 -41.65 -3.47
C LEU A 53 21.34 -42.66 -3.48
N LYS A 54 21.98 -42.91 -2.33
CA LYS A 54 23.05 -43.93 -2.20
C LYS A 54 22.55 -45.35 -2.46
N ILE A 55 21.32 -45.67 -2.04
CA ILE A 55 20.71 -46.98 -2.26
C ILE A 55 20.41 -47.20 -3.75
N ALA A 56 19.97 -46.15 -4.46
CA ALA A 56 19.77 -46.21 -5.91
C ALA A 56 21.10 -46.42 -6.65
N GLU A 57 22.19 -45.78 -6.19
CA GLU A 57 23.55 -45.99 -6.72
C GLU A 57 24.01 -47.44 -6.56
N LEU A 58 23.84 -48.03 -5.38
CA LEU A 58 24.20 -49.43 -5.10
C LEU A 58 23.43 -50.45 -5.95
N ARG A 59 22.25 -50.08 -6.47
CA ARG A 59 21.41 -50.95 -7.32
C ARG A 59 21.61 -50.73 -8.81
N GLY A 60 22.35 -49.69 -9.20
CA GLY A 60 22.52 -49.32 -10.60
C GLY A 60 21.23 -48.85 -11.28
N ASP A 61 20.22 -48.38 -10.53
CA ASP A 61 19.00 -47.83 -11.13
C ASP A 61 19.17 -46.33 -11.42
N ALA A 62 19.47 -46.02 -12.68
CA ALA A 62 19.70 -44.66 -13.16
C ALA A 62 18.44 -43.77 -13.06
N MET A 63 17.23 -44.33 -13.20
CA MET A 63 16.00 -43.53 -13.17
C MET A 63 15.68 -43.08 -11.75
N SER A 64 15.76 -43.99 -10.78
CA SER A 64 15.58 -43.68 -9.35
C SER A 64 16.62 -42.67 -8.84
N ARG A 65 17.89 -42.79 -9.27
CA ARG A 65 18.94 -41.84 -8.90
C ARG A 65 18.69 -40.45 -9.50
N PHE A 66 18.20 -40.38 -10.73
CA PHE A 66 17.80 -39.11 -11.34
C PHE A 66 16.61 -38.46 -10.63
N HIS A 67 15.54 -39.21 -10.32
CA HIS A 67 14.39 -38.70 -9.55
C HIS A 67 14.79 -38.18 -8.16
N ASN A 68 15.62 -38.92 -7.42
CA ASN A 68 16.11 -38.50 -6.11
C ASN A 68 16.99 -37.24 -6.19
N SER A 69 17.81 -37.11 -7.24
CA SER A 69 18.62 -35.91 -7.48
C SER A 69 17.78 -34.67 -7.81
N ILE A 70 16.65 -34.84 -8.51
CA ILE A 70 15.67 -33.76 -8.74
C ILE A 70 15.01 -33.35 -7.42
N PHE A 71 14.59 -34.31 -6.61
CA PHE A 71 13.95 -34.03 -5.32
C PHE A 71 14.88 -33.31 -4.33
N LEU A 72 16.19 -33.62 -4.36
CA LEU A 72 17.20 -32.91 -3.57
C LEU A 72 17.63 -31.58 -4.19
N GLY A 73 17.37 -31.37 -5.49
CA GLY A 73 17.94 -30.27 -6.25
C GLY A 73 19.47 -30.37 -6.44
N ASN A 74 20.05 -31.57 -6.34
CA ASN A 74 21.49 -31.76 -6.49
C ASN A 74 21.86 -31.86 -7.97
N VAL A 75 22.46 -30.79 -8.50
CA VAL A 75 22.85 -30.67 -9.91
C VAL A 75 24.10 -31.49 -10.24
N GLU A 76 25.04 -31.62 -9.30
CA GLU A 76 26.31 -32.33 -9.52
C GLU A 76 26.06 -33.83 -9.80
N GLU A 77 25.21 -34.45 -8.99
CA GLU A 77 24.81 -35.84 -9.19
C GLU A 77 24.00 -36.05 -10.48
N ARG A 78 23.25 -35.05 -10.94
CA ARG A 78 22.56 -35.09 -12.25
C ARG A 78 23.55 -35.12 -13.40
N VAL A 79 24.54 -34.24 -13.39
CA VAL A 79 25.58 -34.17 -14.43
C VAL A 79 26.39 -35.47 -14.43
N ARG A 80 26.75 -35.98 -13.25
CA ARG A 80 27.47 -37.25 -13.09
C ARG A 80 26.69 -38.44 -13.66
N LEU A 81 25.39 -38.54 -13.32
CA LEU A 81 24.52 -39.59 -13.84
C LEU A 81 24.35 -39.52 -15.36
N LEU A 82 24.15 -38.31 -15.91
CA LEU A 82 24.01 -38.12 -17.35
C LEU A 82 25.29 -38.52 -18.11
N ARG A 83 26.47 -38.30 -17.51
CA ARG A 83 27.75 -38.78 -18.02
C ARG A 83 27.85 -40.31 -17.98
N GLU A 84 27.45 -40.95 -16.88
CA GLU A 84 27.46 -42.41 -16.72
C GLU A 84 26.51 -43.12 -17.71
N VAL A 85 25.35 -42.52 -18.02
CA VAL A 85 24.37 -43.04 -18.98
C VAL A 85 24.80 -42.79 -20.45
N GLY A 86 25.85 -41.99 -20.68
CA GLY A 86 26.36 -41.67 -22.02
C GLY A 86 25.59 -40.55 -22.73
N GLN A 87 24.75 -39.78 -22.01
CA GLN A 87 24.04 -38.60 -22.54
C GLN A 87 24.90 -37.33 -22.38
N THR A 88 26.05 -37.32 -23.04
CA THR A 88 27.05 -36.24 -23.01
C THR A 88 26.49 -34.86 -23.40
N PRO A 89 25.63 -34.72 -24.43
CA PRO A 89 25.06 -33.42 -24.79
C PRO A 89 24.18 -32.82 -23.69
N LEU A 90 23.37 -33.64 -23.01
CA LEU A 90 22.49 -33.19 -21.93
C LEU A 90 23.30 -32.87 -20.66
N ALA A 91 24.33 -33.66 -20.36
CA ALA A 91 25.27 -33.38 -19.28
C ALA A 91 25.96 -32.01 -19.47
N TYR A 92 26.46 -31.73 -20.67
CA TYR A 92 27.06 -30.44 -21.01
C TYR A 92 26.08 -29.27 -20.86
N MET A 93 24.86 -29.41 -21.41
CA MET A 93 23.84 -28.39 -21.30
C MET A 93 23.50 -28.09 -19.83
N THR A 94 23.25 -29.12 -19.02
CA THR A 94 22.92 -28.94 -17.59
C THR A 94 24.06 -28.29 -16.80
N ALA A 95 25.32 -28.68 -17.04
CA ALA A 95 26.48 -28.09 -16.39
C ALA A 95 26.63 -26.59 -16.75
N LYS A 96 26.50 -26.25 -18.03
CA LYS A 96 26.62 -24.87 -18.52
C LYS A 96 25.48 -23.97 -18.05
N THR A 97 24.23 -24.47 -18.04
CA THR A 97 23.07 -23.70 -17.55
C THR A 97 23.13 -23.42 -16.05
N HIS A 98 23.80 -24.28 -15.28
CA HIS A 98 23.91 -24.16 -13.82
C HIS A 98 25.25 -23.57 -13.35
N GLY A 99 26.12 -23.10 -14.27
CA GLY A 99 27.37 -22.40 -13.94
C GLY A 99 28.55 -23.30 -13.56
N MET A 100 28.48 -24.60 -13.83
CA MET A 100 29.57 -25.57 -13.59
C MET A 100 30.49 -25.64 -14.81
N HIS A 101 31.28 -24.59 -15.02
CA HIS A 101 32.13 -24.44 -16.21
C HIS A 101 33.25 -25.49 -16.29
N GLU A 102 33.88 -25.83 -15.16
CA GLU A 102 34.97 -26.82 -15.11
C GLU A 102 34.51 -28.21 -15.57
N VAL A 103 33.36 -28.68 -15.06
CA VAL A 103 32.77 -29.97 -15.45
C VAL A 103 32.27 -29.94 -16.90
N ALA A 104 31.79 -28.78 -17.37
CA ALA A 104 31.35 -28.62 -18.75
C ALA A 104 32.53 -28.71 -19.74
N ASP A 105 33.68 -28.15 -19.39
CA ASP A 105 34.90 -28.19 -20.22
C ASP A 105 35.48 -29.61 -20.28
N GLU A 106 35.51 -30.33 -19.15
CA GLU A 106 35.87 -31.76 -19.13
C GLU A 106 34.96 -32.62 -20.02
N ILE A 107 33.66 -32.32 -20.04
CA ILE A 107 32.68 -33.04 -20.87
C ILE A 107 32.92 -32.76 -22.36
N LEU A 108 33.30 -31.54 -22.74
CA LEU A 108 33.66 -31.18 -24.12
C LEU A 108 34.95 -31.87 -24.58
N GLU A 109 35.98 -31.88 -23.73
CA GLU A 109 37.25 -32.55 -24.02
C GLU A 109 37.05 -34.06 -24.25
N ASN A 110 36.23 -34.69 -23.41
CA ASN A 110 35.89 -36.12 -23.56
C ASN A 110 35.02 -36.41 -24.80
N ALA A 111 34.26 -35.43 -25.29
CA ALA A 111 33.46 -35.56 -26.50
C ALA A 111 34.25 -35.26 -27.78
N GLY A 112 35.40 -34.58 -27.68
CA GLY A 112 36.24 -34.18 -28.81
C GLY A 112 35.64 -33.05 -29.66
N LEU A 113 34.72 -32.25 -29.08
CA LEU A 113 34.10 -31.09 -29.76
C LEU A 113 34.67 -29.77 -29.23
N THR A 114 34.66 -28.74 -30.08
CA THR A 114 35.05 -27.38 -29.71
C THR A 114 33.84 -26.57 -29.24
N PRO A 115 34.02 -25.52 -28.40
CA PRO A 115 32.91 -24.67 -27.95
C PRO A 115 32.19 -23.93 -29.10
N GLU A 116 32.76 -23.92 -30.31
CA GLU A 116 32.19 -23.33 -31.53
C GLU A 116 31.19 -24.26 -32.24
N ASP A 117 31.28 -25.58 -31.99
CA ASP A 117 30.39 -26.58 -32.60
C ASP A 117 29.02 -26.67 -31.89
N VAL A 118 28.89 -26.04 -30.71
CA VAL A 118 27.67 -26.07 -29.89
C VAL A 118 26.86 -24.78 -30.07
N ALA A 119 26.04 -24.74 -31.12
CA ALA A 119 25.07 -23.67 -31.35
C ALA A 119 23.79 -23.85 -30.50
N ASP A 120 23.13 -22.73 -30.18
CA ASP A 120 21.79 -22.65 -29.56
C ASP A 120 21.63 -23.18 -28.12
N LEU A 121 22.43 -22.67 -27.18
CA LEU A 121 22.18 -22.89 -25.76
C LEU A 121 21.09 -21.95 -25.21
N PRO A 122 20.10 -22.44 -24.45
CA PRO A 122 19.13 -21.59 -23.77
C PRO A 122 19.84 -20.70 -22.74
N THR A 123 19.73 -19.38 -22.89
CA THR A 123 20.43 -18.38 -22.06
C THR A 123 19.85 -18.20 -20.65
N HIS A 124 18.66 -18.74 -20.37
CA HIS A 124 17.94 -18.51 -19.12
C HIS A 124 17.36 -19.82 -18.55
N GLY A 125 18.23 -20.69 -18.00
CA GLY A 125 17.81 -21.85 -17.21
C GLY A 125 17.84 -21.52 -15.72
N THR A 126 16.69 -21.50 -15.05
CA THR A 126 16.63 -21.47 -13.58
C THR A 126 16.51 -22.89 -13.03
N LEU A 127 17.21 -23.18 -11.94
CA LEU A 127 17.08 -24.48 -11.27
C LEU A 127 15.68 -24.59 -10.66
N LEU A 128 14.87 -25.50 -11.20
CA LEU A 128 13.62 -25.90 -10.56
C LEU A 128 13.97 -26.75 -9.34
N VAL A 129 13.84 -26.15 -8.16
CA VAL A 129 13.91 -26.85 -6.87
C VAL A 129 12.46 -27.15 -6.46
N PRO A 130 12.13 -28.38 -6.02
CA PRO A 130 10.80 -28.65 -5.52
C PRO A 130 10.49 -27.74 -4.32
N PRO A 131 9.20 -27.34 -4.14
CA PRO A 131 8.81 -26.54 -2.99
C PRO A 131 9.19 -27.28 -1.71
N ARG A 132 9.96 -26.63 -0.84
CA ARG A 132 10.32 -27.20 0.45
C ARG A 132 9.08 -27.19 1.34
N PRO A 133 8.64 -28.33 1.90
CA PRO A 133 7.52 -28.36 2.83
C PRO A 133 7.76 -27.39 4.00
N LEU A 134 6.82 -26.47 4.21
CA LEU A 134 6.89 -25.47 5.29
C LEU A 134 6.83 -26.14 6.67
N MET A 135 5.99 -27.18 6.78
CA MET A 135 5.91 -28.04 7.95
C MET A 135 6.72 -29.31 7.72
N ARG A 136 7.80 -29.51 8.48
CA ARG A 136 8.57 -30.75 8.48
C ARG A 136 7.92 -31.75 9.43
N VAL A 137 6.85 -32.39 8.97
CA VAL A 137 6.04 -33.33 9.76
C VAL A 137 6.70 -34.71 9.91
N HIS A 138 8.03 -34.80 9.72
CA HIS A 138 8.79 -36.05 9.76
C HIS A 138 8.71 -36.83 11.09
N ASP A 139 8.40 -36.15 12.20
CA ASP A 139 8.41 -36.75 13.54
C ASP A 139 7.01 -37.13 14.06
N SER A 140 5.92 -36.62 13.45
CA SER A 140 4.56 -36.79 14.01
C SER A 140 3.51 -37.11 12.95
N ASN A 141 2.72 -38.16 13.18
CA ASN A 141 1.60 -38.51 12.29
C ASN A 141 0.54 -37.39 12.29
N TRP A 142 -0.30 -37.38 11.25
CA TRP A 142 -1.42 -36.45 11.19
C TRP A 142 -2.28 -36.60 12.46
N PRO A 143 -2.64 -35.50 13.16
CA PRO A 143 -3.34 -35.59 14.42
C PRO A 143 -4.69 -36.28 14.21
N GLN A 144 -4.86 -37.42 14.88
CA GLN A 144 -6.11 -38.16 14.88
C GLN A 144 -6.97 -37.70 16.07
N LEU A 145 -8.26 -37.53 15.83
CA LEU A 145 -9.22 -37.36 16.92
C LEU A 145 -9.25 -38.68 17.70
N ALA A 146 -9.08 -38.62 19.02
CA ALA A 146 -9.22 -39.78 19.87
C ALA A 146 -10.69 -40.24 19.84
N VAL A 147 -11.01 -41.19 18.97
CA VAL A 147 -12.31 -41.85 18.97
C VAL A 147 -12.29 -42.88 20.10
N SER A 148 -13.25 -42.79 21.01
CA SER A 148 -13.45 -43.81 22.03
C SER A 148 -13.74 -45.15 21.34
N ARG A 149 -13.06 -46.21 21.78
CA ARG A 149 -13.30 -47.57 21.27
C ARG A 149 -14.80 -47.85 21.37
N SER A 150 -15.41 -48.20 20.24
CA SER A 150 -16.84 -48.57 20.24
C SER A 150 -17.01 -49.87 21.01
N TYR A 151 -18.11 -50.00 21.76
CA TYR A 151 -18.41 -51.18 22.61
C TYR A 151 -18.31 -52.51 21.84
N PHE A 152 -18.59 -52.50 20.53
CA PHE A 152 -18.47 -53.65 19.63
C PHE A 152 -17.03 -54.06 19.30
N GLU A 153 -16.06 -53.16 19.40
CA GLU A 153 -14.65 -53.43 19.09
C GLU A 153 -14.00 -54.26 20.19
N GLY A 154 -14.37 -54.04 21.46
CA GLY A 154 -13.96 -54.87 22.60
C GLY A 154 -14.51 -56.30 22.55
N ALA A 155 -15.65 -56.52 21.87
CA ALA A 155 -16.23 -57.85 21.72
C ALA A 155 -15.44 -58.74 20.73
N PHE A 156 -14.69 -58.16 19.79
CA PHE A 156 -13.86 -58.90 18.83
C PHE A 156 -12.46 -59.21 19.37
N THR A 157 -11.93 -58.42 20.31
CA THR A 157 -10.61 -58.63 20.91
C THR A 157 -10.59 -59.64 22.06
N GLY A 158 -11.74 -60.25 22.40
CA GLY A 158 -11.81 -61.37 23.35
C GLY A 158 -11.63 -60.99 24.83
N ASP A 159 -11.45 -59.71 25.14
CA ASP A 159 -11.35 -59.22 26.52
C ASP A 159 -12.75 -58.80 27.00
N MET A 160 -13.53 -59.76 27.47
CA MET A 160 -14.75 -59.48 28.21
C MET A 160 -14.83 -60.29 29.51
N GLU A 161 -14.02 -59.90 30.49
CA GLU A 161 -14.37 -60.07 31.91
C GLU A 161 -14.63 -58.71 32.55
N GLY A 162 -15.92 -58.35 32.60
CA GLY A 162 -16.53 -57.53 33.65
C GLY A 162 -16.28 -56.01 33.63
N VAL A 163 -17.12 -55.24 32.94
CA VAL A 163 -17.32 -53.81 33.26
C VAL A 163 -18.81 -53.42 33.16
N ALA A 164 -19.38 -52.97 34.28
CA ALA A 164 -20.68 -52.29 34.38
C ALA A 164 -20.49 -50.76 34.21
N PRO A 165 -21.54 -49.99 33.85
CA PRO A 165 -21.38 -48.68 33.23
C PRO A 165 -21.21 -47.56 34.25
N GLN A 166 -20.20 -46.71 34.07
CA GLN A 166 -20.17 -45.36 34.65
C GLN A 166 -19.73 -44.33 33.59
N ALA A 167 -20.43 -43.20 33.60
CA ALA A 167 -20.31 -42.07 32.69
C ALA A 167 -19.03 -41.22 32.96
N PRO A 168 -18.58 -40.41 31.98
CA PRO A 168 -17.17 -40.02 31.86
C PRO A 168 -16.86 -38.72 32.60
N LEU A 169 -15.84 -38.73 33.45
CA LEU A 169 -15.18 -37.53 33.94
C LEU A 169 -13.66 -37.76 34.03
N VAL A 170 -12.94 -36.76 33.52
CA VAL A 170 -11.50 -36.53 33.56
C VAL A 170 -10.69 -37.42 32.62
N ALA A 171 -10.28 -36.80 31.50
CA ALA A 171 -9.21 -37.27 30.64
C ALA A 171 -7.91 -37.33 31.45
N ASN A 172 -7.63 -38.51 32.03
CA ASN A 172 -6.25 -38.90 32.29
C ASN A 172 -5.59 -39.06 30.93
N GLU A 173 -4.51 -38.32 30.71
CA GLU A 173 -3.54 -38.55 29.66
C GLU A 173 -3.00 -39.97 29.82
N ALA A 174 -3.67 -40.93 29.18
CA ALA A 174 -3.04 -42.18 28.81
C ALA A 174 -2.07 -41.80 27.69
N GLU A 175 -0.78 -41.84 28.00
CA GLU A 175 0.26 -41.88 26.97
C GLU A 175 -0.19 -42.87 25.89
N PRO A 176 -0.18 -42.49 24.60
CA PRO A 176 -0.32 -43.49 23.57
C PRO A 176 0.92 -44.37 23.73
N GLN A 177 0.73 -45.55 24.30
CA GLN A 177 1.67 -46.64 24.19
C GLN A 177 1.74 -46.93 22.69
N ALA A 178 2.63 -46.21 22.02
CA ALA A 178 3.08 -46.53 20.69
C ALA A 178 3.67 -47.92 20.84
N ASP A 179 2.89 -48.93 20.46
CA ASP A 179 3.44 -50.23 20.15
C ASP A 179 4.59 -49.94 19.18
N GLN A 180 5.80 -50.06 19.71
CA GLN A 180 7.02 -49.76 19.01
C GLN A 180 7.21 -50.94 18.08
N TRP A 181 6.61 -50.86 16.89
CA TRP A 181 6.78 -51.82 15.80
C TRP A 181 8.24 -51.78 15.34
N GLY A 182 9.12 -52.45 16.09
CA GLY A 182 10.48 -52.83 15.71
C GLY A 182 11.32 -51.71 15.11
N MET A 183 11.65 -50.69 15.91
CA MET A 183 12.72 -49.74 15.59
C MET A 183 14.07 -50.38 15.91
N ASP A 184 14.43 -51.42 15.16
CA ASP A 184 15.79 -51.99 15.11
C ASP A 184 15.91 -52.75 13.78
N ASP A 185 16.16 -52.03 12.70
CA ASP A 185 16.83 -52.60 11.52
C ASP A 185 17.64 -51.49 10.85
N GLU A 186 18.86 -51.36 11.35
CA GLU A 186 19.96 -50.67 10.69
C GLU A 186 20.12 -51.25 9.27
N PHE A 187 20.09 -50.35 8.28
CA PHE A 187 20.08 -50.58 6.85
C PHE A 187 21.12 -51.63 6.39
N SER A 188 20.76 -52.91 6.42
CA SER A 188 21.60 -54.03 5.95
C SER A 188 21.00 -54.62 4.68
N ILE A 189 21.71 -54.47 3.56
CA ILE A 189 21.32 -55.00 2.25
C ILE A 189 22.10 -56.31 2.01
N PRO A 190 21.46 -57.50 2.02
CA PRO A 190 22.06 -58.69 1.42
C PRO A 190 21.95 -58.61 -0.10
N ALA A 191 23.04 -58.99 -0.78
CA ALA A 191 23.23 -58.91 -2.23
C ALA A 191 22.11 -59.60 -3.04
N LEU A 192 21.82 -59.01 -4.20
CA LEU A 192 20.82 -59.37 -5.20
C LEU A 192 21.05 -60.75 -5.83
N ASP A 193 19.95 -61.38 -6.26
CA ASP A 193 19.98 -62.29 -7.41
C ASP A 193 18.82 -61.96 -8.37
N HIS A 194 19.16 -61.81 -9.64
CA HIS A 194 18.31 -61.31 -10.73
C HIS A 194 17.32 -62.38 -11.23
N LYS A 195 16.06 -62.00 -11.47
CA LYS A 195 15.23 -62.56 -12.56
C LYS A 195 14.01 -61.68 -12.82
N GLY A 196 13.92 -61.17 -14.04
CA GLY A 196 12.81 -60.35 -14.52
C GLY A 196 11.56 -61.15 -14.86
N ALA A 197 10.41 -60.49 -14.75
CA ALA A 197 9.17 -60.89 -15.39
C ALA A 197 8.34 -59.65 -15.73
N SER A 198 7.91 -59.59 -16.99
CA SER A 198 7.11 -58.55 -17.64
C SER A 198 5.60 -58.86 -17.53
N LEU A 199 4.78 -57.92 -18.01
CA LEU A 199 3.35 -58.01 -18.41
C LEU A 199 2.34 -57.66 -17.28
N ALA A 200 1.20 -56.99 -17.51
CA ALA A 200 0.61 -56.36 -18.69
C ALA A 200 -0.49 -55.37 -18.23
N VAL A 201 -0.78 -54.42 -19.12
CA VAL A 201 -1.88 -53.45 -19.08
C VAL A 201 -3.22 -54.16 -19.33
N ASN A 202 -4.29 -53.75 -18.64
CA ASN A 202 -5.65 -53.91 -19.17
C ASN A 202 -6.54 -52.71 -18.81
N ASN A 203 -6.98 -52.02 -19.86
CA ASN A 203 -8.15 -51.16 -19.90
C ASN A 203 -9.40 -52.04 -19.74
N ASP A 204 -10.43 -51.55 -19.06
CA ASP A 204 -11.80 -51.90 -19.43
C ASP A 204 -12.71 -50.69 -19.29
N ALA A 205 -13.29 -50.34 -20.43
CA ALA A 205 -14.34 -49.36 -20.63
C ALA A 205 -15.70 -50.02 -20.35
N LEU A 206 -16.60 -49.29 -19.71
CA LEU A 206 -18.01 -49.60 -19.68
C LEU A 206 -18.79 -48.36 -20.13
N ASP A 207 -19.41 -48.52 -21.28
CA ASP A 207 -20.40 -47.64 -21.88
C ASP A 207 -21.71 -48.42 -22.00
N VAL A 208 -22.79 -47.71 -22.32
CA VAL A 208 -24.17 -48.14 -22.68
C VAL A 208 -25.27 -47.72 -21.70
N ASP A 209 -25.85 -46.56 -22.03
CA ASP A 209 -27.26 -46.24 -22.32
C ASP A 209 -28.39 -46.43 -21.29
N GLY A 210 -29.23 -45.38 -21.20
CA GLY A 210 -30.61 -45.53 -21.67
C GLY A 210 -31.76 -45.09 -20.75
N ASP A 211 -32.13 -43.82 -20.88
CA ASP A 211 -33.52 -43.29 -20.97
C ASP A 211 -34.43 -43.20 -19.72
N GLY A 212 -35.20 -42.10 -19.66
CA GLY A 212 -36.17 -41.82 -18.61
C GLY A 212 -36.61 -40.35 -18.50
N GLY A 213 -36.94 -39.71 -19.61
CA GLY A 213 -37.57 -38.39 -19.62
C GLY A 213 -39.02 -38.42 -19.10
N TRP A 214 -39.35 -37.50 -18.20
CA TRP A 214 -40.73 -37.09 -17.92
C TRP A 214 -40.80 -35.56 -17.80
N ASP A 215 -41.42 -35.00 -18.82
CA ASP A 215 -41.86 -33.62 -19.02
C ASP A 215 -42.90 -33.23 -17.96
N LEU A 216 -42.69 -32.12 -17.23
CA LEU A 216 -43.69 -31.52 -16.34
C LEU A 216 -43.46 -30.01 -16.24
N ASP A 217 -44.19 -29.30 -17.10
CA ASP A 217 -44.84 -28.00 -16.92
C ASP A 217 -44.02 -26.80 -16.37
N ALA A 218 -43.57 -25.99 -17.33
CA ALA A 218 -43.09 -24.63 -17.15
C ALA A 218 -44.24 -23.62 -17.06
N ASP A 219 -44.91 -23.50 -15.90
CA ASP A 219 -45.90 -22.43 -15.68
C ASP A 219 -46.13 -22.00 -14.21
N LEU A 220 -45.10 -22.05 -13.35
CA LEU A 220 -45.18 -21.65 -11.93
C LEU A 220 -44.12 -20.63 -11.48
N THR A 221 -43.44 -19.94 -12.41
CA THR A 221 -42.34 -19.01 -12.10
C THR A 221 -42.72 -17.53 -12.03
N ALA A 222 -44.02 -17.18 -12.03
CA ALA A 222 -44.46 -15.78 -12.10
C ALA A 222 -45.13 -15.20 -10.84
N GLU A 223 -45.46 -15.99 -9.81
CA GLU A 223 -46.19 -15.48 -8.62
C GLU A 223 -45.45 -15.57 -7.28
N LEU A 224 -44.16 -15.94 -7.27
CA LEU A 224 -43.36 -16.07 -6.04
C LEU A 224 -42.45 -14.86 -5.70
N HIS A 225 -42.63 -13.69 -6.33
CA HIS A 225 -41.78 -12.51 -6.13
C HIS A 225 -42.38 -11.39 -5.27
N ALA A 226 -43.54 -11.59 -4.64
CA ALA A 226 -44.21 -10.54 -3.84
C ALA A 226 -44.28 -10.78 -2.32
N GLU A 227 -43.88 -11.95 -1.81
CA GLU A 227 -43.99 -12.26 -0.36
C GLU A 227 -42.74 -12.94 0.25
N THR A 228 -41.53 -12.53 -0.13
CA THR A 228 -40.32 -12.89 0.64
C THR A 228 -40.06 -11.84 1.73
N GLY A 229 -40.99 -11.74 2.66
CA GLY A 229 -40.84 -11.05 3.94
C GLY A 229 -40.93 -12.07 5.08
N ALA A 230 -39.77 -12.52 5.55
CA ALA A 230 -39.58 -13.28 6.79
C ALA A 230 -40.41 -14.57 6.95
N ILE A 231 -39.94 -15.66 6.33
CA ILE A 231 -40.17 -17.02 6.82
C ILE A 231 -38.80 -17.67 7.00
N VAL A 232 -38.34 -17.76 8.26
CA VAL A 232 -37.21 -18.63 8.61
C VAL A 232 -37.76 -20.05 8.62
N ALA A 233 -37.50 -20.79 7.54
CA ALA A 233 -37.60 -22.23 7.56
C ALA A 233 -36.41 -22.76 8.37
N GLU A 234 -36.68 -23.34 9.53
CA GLU A 234 -35.75 -24.26 10.19
C GLU A 234 -35.62 -25.50 9.30
N ASP A 235 -34.71 -25.44 8.33
CA ASP A 235 -34.22 -26.61 7.62
C ASP A 235 -32.72 -26.73 7.94
N GLY A 236 -32.27 -27.94 8.24
CA GLY A 236 -30.91 -28.25 8.71
C GLY A 236 -29.81 -28.08 7.65
N GLY A 237 -29.97 -27.12 6.74
CA GLY A 237 -29.01 -26.74 5.71
C GLY A 237 -28.17 -25.54 6.17
N LEU A 238 -26.87 -25.59 5.86
CA LEU A 238 -25.91 -24.52 6.11
C LEU A 238 -26.37 -23.21 5.43
N ALA A 239 -26.94 -22.29 6.20
CA ALA A 239 -27.29 -20.95 5.70
C ALA A 239 -26.03 -20.09 5.54
N ILE A 240 -25.75 -19.63 4.32
CA ILE A 240 -24.64 -18.72 4.05
C ILE A 240 -25.00 -17.32 4.59
N PRO A 241 -24.18 -16.71 5.47
CA PRO A 241 -24.47 -15.39 6.00
C PRO A 241 -24.35 -14.32 4.91
N VAL A 242 -25.28 -13.36 4.89
CA VAL A 242 -25.24 -12.20 4.00
C VAL A 242 -24.18 -11.22 4.50
N ALA A 243 -23.40 -10.64 3.58
CA ALA A 243 -22.41 -9.63 3.91
C ALA A 243 -23.07 -8.40 4.56
N GLY A 244 -22.53 -7.95 5.70
CA GLY A 244 -22.94 -6.72 6.35
C GLY A 244 -22.48 -5.47 5.58
N GLN A 245 -22.99 -4.30 5.97
CA GLN A 245 -22.51 -3.03 5.45
C GLN A 245 -21.04 -2.81 5.80
N SER A 246 -20.28 -2.27 4.85
CA SER A 246 -18.87 -1.95 5.10
C SER A 246 -18.74 -0.72 5.99
N GLU A 247 -17.72 -0.66 6.84
CA GLU A 247 -17.51 0.52 7.69
C GLU A 247 -17.22 1.80 6.87
N ALA A 248 -16.64 1.65 5.67
CA ALA A 248 -16.40 2.75 4.76
C ALA A 248 -17.71 3.40 4.27
N GLU A 249 -18.75 2.61 3.99
CA GLU A 249 -20.07 3.12 3.62
C GLU A 249 -20.75 3.81 4.80
N ILE A 250 -20.59 3.27 6.02
CA ILE A 250 -21.12 3.88 7.24
C ILE A 250 -20.50 5.27 7.46
N TRP A 251 -19.19 5.43 7.25
CA TRP A 251 -18.52 6.73 7.36
C TRP A 251 -19.09 7.77 6.38
N CYS A 252 -19.34 7.38 5.13
CA CYS A 252 -19.91 8.26 4.11
C CYS A 252 -21.37 8.67 4.42
N GLN A 253 -22.12 7.84 5.15
CA GLN A 253 -23.49 8.15 5.55
C GLN A 253 -23.55 9.08 6.76
N ASN A 254 -22.59 8.93 7.69
CA ASN A 254 -22.61 9.64 8.96
C ASN A 254 -21.99 11.04 8.90
N SER A 255 -21.04 11.26 7.99
CA SER A 255 -20.26 12.49 7.96
C SER A 255 -20.50 13.31 6.70
N PRO A 256 -20.74 14.63 6.81
CA PRO A 256 -20.74 15.54 5.66
C PRO A 256 -19.33 16.09 5.32
N LEU A 257 -18.28 15.58 5.96
CA LEU A 257 -16.91 16.09 5.83
C LEU A 257 -16.14 15.41 4.70
N ALA A 258 -15.53 16.19 3.81
CA ALA A 258 -14.77 15.66 2.68
C ALA A 258 -13.63 14.73 3.11
N ALA A 259 -12.94 15.03 4.22
CA ALA A 259 -11.86 14.21 4.75
C ALA A 259 -12.31 12.79 5.14
N ASP A 260 -13.51 12.63 5.67
CA ASP A 260 -14.05 11.32 6.07
C ASP A 260 -14.40 10.46 4.85
N HIS A 261 -14.94 11.09 3.79
CA HIS A 261 -15.21 10.42 2.51
C HIS A 261 -13.91 10.00 1.81
N VAL A 262 -12.84 10.79 1.92
CA VAL A 262 -11.50 10.42 1.43
C VAL A 262 -10.95 9.22 2.19
N ALA A 263 -11.07 9.20 3.52
CA ALA A 263 -10.66 8.06 4.34
C ALA A 263 -11.45 6.79 4.01
N ALA A 264 -12.75 6.91 3.70
CA ALA A 264 -13.56 5.79 3.24
C ALA A 264 -13.12 5.22 1.87
N GLY A 265 -12.47 6.03 1.03
CA GLY A 265 -12.11 5.70 -0.35
C GLY A 265 -13.16 6.14 -1.38
N ALA A 266 -14.21 6.83 -0.95
CA ALA A 266 -15.25 7.37 -1.82
C ALA A 266 -14.83 8.73 -2.38
N PHE A 267 -13.77 8.75 -3.20
CA PHE A 267 -13.17 10.00 -3.70
C PHE A 267 -14.16 10.86 -4.51
N GLU A 268 -15.05 10.24 -5.29
CA GLU A 268 -16.05 10.98 -6.06
C GLU A 268 -16.98 11.79 -5.16
N SER A 269 -17.50 11.17 -4.09
CA SER A 269 -18.35 11.85 -3.12
C SER A 269 -17.62 12.98 -2.38
N ALA A 270 -16.34 12.77 -2.03
CA ALA A 270 -15.51 13.83 -1.44
C ALA A 270 -15.30 15.01 -2.40
N MET A 271 -15.05 14.74 -3.68
CA MET A 271 -14.88 15.78 -4.72
C MET A 271 -16.19 16.56 -4.94
N GLN A 272 -17.34 15.88 -4.95
CA GLN A 272 -18.65 16.54 -5.05
C GLN A 272 -18.92 17.46 -3.84
N LEU A 273 -18.57 17.02 -2.63
CA LEU A 273 -18.68 17.85 -1.42
C LEU A 273 -17.76 19.07 -1.49
N LEU A 274 -16.49 18.91 -1.88
CA LEU A 274 -15.55 20.02 -2.04
C LEU A 274 -15.97 21.00 -3.14
N ASN A 275 -16.55 20.50 -4.24
CA ASN A 275 -17.11 21.36 -5.27
C ASN A 275 -18.27 22.21 -4.71
N ARG A 276 -19.22 21.59 -3.99
CA ARG A 276 -20.35 22.30 -3.38
C ARG A 276 -19.94 23.31 -2.29
N GLN A 277 -18.96 22.95 -1.47
CA GLN A 277 -18.53 23.75 -0.33
C GLN A 277 -17.60 24.90 -0.74
N VAL A 278 -16.63 24.58 -1.60
CA VAL A 278 -15.45 25.41 -1.86
C VAL A 278 -15.33 25.82 -3.33
N GLY A 279 -16.20 25.32 -4.23
CA GLY A 279 -16.10 25.58 -5.66
C GLY A 279 -14.83 24.99 -6.27
N ALA A 280 -14.37 23.86 -5.74
CA ALA A 280 -13.20 23.14 -6.22
C ALA A 280 -13.45 22.51 -7.59
N VAL A 281 -12.61 22.83 -8.56
CA VAL A 281 -12.65 22.31 -9.94
C VAL A 281 -11.40 21.51 -10.26
N ASN A 282 -10.23 21.98 -9.80
CA ASN A 282 -8.97 21.28 -10.00
C ASN A 282 -8.58 20.48 -8.75
N PHE A 283 -8.56 19.15 -8.89
CA PHE A 283 -8.23 18.21 -7.80
C PHE A 283 -6.84 17.59 -7.93
N GLU A 284 -6.08 17.89 -8.99
CA GLU A 284 -4.73 17.36 -9.18
C GLU A 284 -3.78 17.64 -7.99
N PRO A 285 -3.75 18.86 -7.41
CA PRO A 285 -2.88 19.14 -6.26
C PRO A 285 -3.25 18.38 -4.98
N LEU A 286 -4.50 17.89 -4.89
CA LEU A 286 -5.00 17.19 -3.70
C LEU A 286 -4.70 15.68 -3.72
N LYS A 287 -4.24 15.14 -4.86
CA LYS A 287 -4.06 13.70 -5.07
C LYS A 287 -3.16 13.05 -4.01
N ASP A 288 -2.00 13.63 -3.74
CA ASP A 288 -1.04 13.06 -2.78
C ASP A 288 -1.62 13.06 -1.36
N GLN A 289 -2.37 14.11 -1.01
CA GLN A 289 -3.05 14.20 0.28
C GLN A 289 -4.19 13.19 0.39
N PHE A 290 -4.96 12.98 -0.68
CA PHE A 290 -6.06 12.01 -0.69
C PHE A 290 -5.55 10.58 -0.53
N LEU A 291 -4.49 10.23 -1.26
CA LEU A 291 -3.87 8.91 -1.17
C LEU A 291 -3.24 8.68 0.21
N SER A 292 -2.55 9.68 0.76
CA SER A 292 -1.99 9.61 2.11
C SER A 292 -3.07 9.38 3.17
N ILE A 293 -4.20 10.09 3.07
CA ILE A 293 -5.33 9.93 3.99
C ILE A 293 -5.95 8.54 3.88
N PHE A 294 -6.18 8.08 2.66
CA PHE A 294 -6.73 6.75 2.39
C PHE A 294 -5.84 5.64 2.95
N GLN A 295 -4.53 5.70 2.72
CA GLN A 295 -3.59 4.69 3.20
C GLN A 295 -3.52 4.64 4.74
N ALA A 296 -3.50 5.78 5.41
CA ALA A 296 -3.40 5.83 6.87
C ALA A 296 -4.70 5.49 7.61
N SER A 297 -5.84 5.44 6.92
CA SER A 297 -7.13 5.05 7.51
C SER A 297 -7.31 3.54 7.73
N ARG A 298 -6.43 2.70 7.15
CA ARG A 298 -6.58 1.23 7.12
C ARG A 298 -5.33 0.55 7.66
N ALA A 299 -5.53 -0.37 8.61
CA ALA A 299 -4.51 -1.31 9.06
C ALA A 299 -4.71 -2.66 8.36
N ILE A 300 -3.63 -3.38 8.07
CA ILE A 300 -3.70 -4.71 7.47
C ILE A 300 -3.27 -5.72 8.52
N LEU A 301 -4.15 -6.66 8.85
CA LEU A 301 -3.88 -7.77 9.75
C LEU A 301 -3.74 -9.06 8.95
N THR A 302 -2.58 -9.71 9.04
CA THR A 302 -2.37 -11.04 8.47
C THR A 302 -3.11 -12.07 9.32
N GLY A 303 -4.01 -12.82 8.70
CA GLY A 303 -4.68 -13.95 9.34
C GLY A 303 -3.80 -15.21 9.30
N ASN A 304 -4.44 -16.36 9.09
CA ASN A 304 -3.75 -17.64 8.96
C ASN A 304 -2.89 -17.70 7.68
N GLU A 305 -1.80 -18.46 7.74
CA GLU A 305 -0.93 -18.71 6.59
C GLU A 305 -1.74 -19.29 5.41
N GLY A 306 -1.57 -18.71 4.22
CA GLY A 306 -2.32 -19.09 3.01
C GLY A 306 -3.66 -18.36 2.80
N MET A 307 -4.12 -17.56 3.77
CA MET A 307 -5.33 -16.72 3.63
C MET A 307 -4.98 -15.27 3.28
N LEU A 308 -5.92 -14.56 2.66
CA LEU A 308 -5.79 -13.13 2.39
C LEU A 308 -5.79 -12.33 3.69
N SER A 309 -4.98 -11.27 3.74
CA SER A 309 -4.92 -10.36 4.88
C SER A 309 -6.24 -9.58 5.03
N ILE A 310 -6.65 -9.35 6.27
CA ILE A 310 -7.86 -8.64 6.63
C ILE A 310 -7.55 -7.15 6.74
N THR A 311 -8.36 -6.30 6.13
CA THR A 311 -8.25 -4.85 6.27
C THR A 311 -9.11 -4.37 7.44
N LEU A 312 -8.48 -3.73 8.41
CA LEU A 312 -9.11 -3.14 9.59
C LEU A 312 -9.20 -1.62 9.44
N PRO A 313 -10.40 -1.04 9.35
CA PRO A 313 -10.59 0.41 9.37
C PRO A 313 -10.26 1.00 10.75
N VAL A 314 -9.40 2.03 10.78
CA VAL A 314 -8.99 2.69 12.02
C VAL A 314 -10.00 3.78 12.39
N ARG A 315 -10.58 3.68 13.59
CA ARG A 315 -11.63 4.58 14.08
C ARG A 315 -11.07 5.67 14.99
N ARG A 316 -11.68 6.87 14.97
CA ARG A 316 -11.38 7.96 15.92
C ARG A 316 -11.92 7.70 17.33
N ASN A 317 -13.04 6.98 17.43
CA ASN A 317 -13.76 6.69 18.67
C ASN A 317 -13.58 5.20 19.03
N PRO A 318 -12.45 4.78 19.63
CA PRO A 318 -12.23 3.37 19.97
C PRO A 318 -13.17 2.87 21.09
N GLY A 319 -13.75 3.80 21.88
CA GLY A 319 -14.67 3.47 22.98
C GLY A 319 -16.14 3.31 22.59
N GLU A 320 -16.52 3.63 21.35
CA GLU A 320 -17.90 3.45 20.89
C GLU A 320 -18.10 2.05 20.31
N VAL A 321 -19.05 1.32 20.91
CA VAL A 321 -19.42 -0.05 20.52
C VAL A 321 -20.38 -0.05 19.32
N ASP A 322 -21.14 1.03 19.14
CA ASP A 322 -22.08 1.19 18.03
C ASP A 322 -21.33 1.38 16.70
N GLN A 323 -21.32 0.35 15.84
CA GLN A 323 -20.70 0.42 14.51
C GLN A 323 -21.30 1.54 13.64
N ARG A 324 -22.58 1.87 13.85
CA ARG A 324 -23.29 2.96 13.14
C ARG A 324 -22.79 4.36 13.47
N LYS A 325 -21.97 4.55 14.50
CA LYS A 325 -21.38 5.86 14.85
C LYS A 325 -19.87 5.88 14.61
N ALA A 326 -19.34 4.85 13.95
CA ALA A 326 -17.94 4.80 13.59
C ALA A 326 -17.57 5.98 12.69
N LEU A 327 -16.41 6.58 12.96
CA LEU A 327 -15.82 7.67 12.19
C LEU A 327 -14.31 7.38 12.01
N PRO A 328 -13.72 7.75 10.87
CA PRO A 328 -12.34 7.43 10.55
C PRO A 328 -11.34 8.26 11.36
N VAL A 329 -10.10 7.77 11.44
CA VAL A 329 -9.03 8.43 12.20
C VAL A 329 -8.62 9.80 11.62
N LEU A 330 -8.29 10.74 12.51
CA LEU A 330 -7.79 12.06 12.14
C LEU A 330 -6.28 12.01 11.92
N ILE A 331 -5.85 12.13 10.66
CA ILE A 331 -4.43 12.06 10.31
C ILE A 331 -3.76 13.43 10.45
N LYS A 332 -4.46 14.49 10.04
CA LYS A 332 -3.94 15.87 10.11
C LYS A 332 -4.58 16.59 11.27
N ASN A 333 -3.83 16.71 12.37
CA ASN A 333 -4.21 17.56 13.49
C ASN A 333 -3.86 19.02 13.17
N PHE A 334 -4.82 19.93 13.41
CA PHE A 334 -4.65 21.37 13.25
C PHE A 334 -3.43 21.91 14.03
N GLN A 335 -3.21 21.42 15.25
CA GLN A 335 -2.10 21.86 16.10
C GLN A 335 -0.74 21.47 15.51
N ALA A 336 -0.64 20.30 14.89
CA ALA A 336 0.60 19.84 14.27
C ALA A 336 0.94 20.68 13.02
N LEU A 337 -0.08 21.07 12.27
CA LEU A 337 0.08 21.92 11.08
C LEU A 337 0.60 23.32 11.46
N ILE A 338 0.11 23.90 12.55
CA ILE A 338 0.61 25.19 13.07
C ILE A 338 2.04 25.07 13.62
N ALA A 339 2.32 24.03 14.40
CA ALA A 339 3.61 23.88 15.08
C ALA A 339 4.75 23.58 14.11
N ASN A 340 4.50 22.78 13.07
CA ASN A 340 5.53 22.30 12.15
C ASN A 340 5.51 23.06 10.82
N GLU A 341 4.48 22.83 10.00
CA GLU A 341 4.44 23.32 8.61
C GLU A 341 4.46 24.85 8.53
N LEU A 342 3.69 25.52 9.38
CA LEU A 342 3.63 26.99 9.37
C LEU A 342 4.95 27.63 9.81
N GLN A 343 5.63 27.06 10.82
CA GLN A 343 6.93 27.56 11.27
C GLN A 343 8.02 27.34 10.21
N GLU A 344 7.96 26.23 9.48
CA GLU A 344 8.85 25.96 8.35
C GLU A 344 8.63 26.96 7.21
N ALA A 345 7.37 27.27 6.86
CA ALA A 345 7.04 28.29 5.87
C ALA A 345 7.55 29.69 6.26
N TYR A 346 7.48 30.06 7.55
CA TYR A 346 8.07 31.31 8.05
C TYR A 346 9.60 31.32 7.99
N LYS A 347 10.26 30.19 8.29
CA LYS A 347 11.72 30.06 8.13
C LYS A 347 12.14 30.16 6.67
N ALA A 348 11.40 29.54 5.74
CA ALA A 348 11.65 29.64 4.30
C ALA A 348 11.51 31.09 3.80
N THR A 349 10.48 31.81 4.29
CA THR A 349 10.28 33.24 3.99
C THR A 349 11.43 34.10 4.52
N THR A 350 11.88 33.85 5.76
CA THR A 350 13.00 34.58 6.39
C THR A 350 14.34 34.29 5.69
N SER A 351 14.54 33.06 5.22
CA SER A 351 15.76 32.62 4.51
C SER A 351 15.77 32.97 3.01
N ASN A 352 14.79 33.76 2.54
CA ASN A 352 14.68 34.25 1.16
C ASN A 352 14.46 33.16 0.10
N LYS A 353 13.96 31.98 0.49
CA LYS A 353 13.57 30.90 -0.43
C LYS A 353 12.08 31.03 -0.79
N LEU A 354 11.76 31.98 -1.65
CA LEU A 354 10.37 32.39 -1.89
C LEU A 354 9.54 31.33 -2.62
N THR A 355 10.13 30.58 -3.56
CA THR A 355 9.45 29.52 -4.31
C THR A 355 9.06 28.35 -3.39
N GLU A 356 9.99 27.90 -2.55
CA GLU A 356 9.75 26.87 -1.52
C GLU A 356 8.73 27.35 -0.47
N ALA A 357 8.78 28.61 -0.07
CA ALA A 357 7.76 29.17 0.82
C ALA A 357 6.36 29.15 0.18
N CYS A 358 6.24 29.47 -1.11
CA CYS A 358 4.96 29.39 -1.83
C CYS A 358 4.41 27.96 -1.86
N THR A 359 5.23 26.95 -2.14
CA THR A 359 4.77 25.56 -2.17
C THR A 359 4.32 25.08 -0.79
N LEU A 360 5.04 25.46 0.27
CA LEU A 360 4.66 25.14 1.66
C LEU A 360 3.34 25.80 2.07
N PHE A 361 3.16 27.11 1.80
CA PHE A 361 1.90 27.79 2.11
C PHE A 361 0.71 27.25 1.29
N ARG A 362 0.94 26.82 0.04
CA ARG A 362 -0.09 26.13 -0.75
C ARG A 362 -0.43 24.75 -0.16
N SER A 363 0.58 23.97 0.21
CA SER A 363 0.37 22.68 0.88
C SER A 363 -0.44 22.82 2.16
N ILE A 364 -0.15 23.85 2.96
CA ILE A 364 -0.93 24.18 4.18
C ILE A 364 -2.39 24.49 3.83
N LEU A 365 -2.66 25.33 2.81
CA LEU A 365 -4.02 25.58 2.35
C LEU A 365 -4.72 24.27 1.96
N HIS A 366 -4.07 23.43 1.17
CA HIS A 366 -4.63 22.15 0.73
C HIS A 366 -4.91 21.22 1.91
N SER A 367 -4.01 21.18 2.89
CA SER A 367 -4.17 20.42 4.13
C SER A 367 -5.37 20.91 4.94
N LEU A 368 -5.60 22.23 5.02
CA LEU A 368 -6.70 22.81 5.78
C LEU A 368 -8.10 22.46 5.23
N LEU A 369 -8.20 22.08 3.95
CA LEU A 369 -9.46 21.53 3.40
C LEU A 369 -9.81 20.16 3.96
N LEU A 370 -8.81 19.43 4.45
CA LEU A 370 -8.93 18.04 4.89
C LEU A 370 -8.66 17.90 6.39
N THR A 371 -8.46 19.00 7.12
CA THR A 371 -8.39 18.99 8.58
C THR A 371 -9.78 18.97 9.18
N ILE A 372 -9.97 18.06 10.12
CA ILE A 372 -11.21 17.94 10.88
C ILE A 372 -10.94 18.50 12.28
N VAL A 373 -11.87 19.31 12.74
CA VAL A 373 -11.78 20.07 13.96
C VAL A 373 -12.93 19.67 14.90
N THR A 374 -12.64 19.54 16.19
CA THR A 374 -13.65 19.17 17.21
C THR A 374 -14.24 20.39 17.93
N GLN A 375 -13.50 21.50 17.99
CA GLN A 375 -13.92 22.72 18.69
C GLN A 375 -14.29 23.87 17.73
N ALA A 376 -15.29 24.66 18.09
CA ALA A 376 -15.70 25.82 17.31
C ALA A 376 -14.61 26.93 17.24
N SER A 377 -13.84 27.11 18.30
CA SER A 377 -12.72 28.05 18.34
C SER A 377 -11.63 27.70 17.32
N GLU A 378 -11.26 26.42 17.24
CA GLU A 378 -10.27 25.91 16.28
C GLU A 378 -10.75 26.08 14.83
N ALA A 379 -12.06 26.03 14.57
CA ALA A 379 -12.62 26.28 13.24
C ALA A 379 -12.47 27.75 12.80
N GLU A 380 -12.66 28.70 13.73
CA GLU A 380 -12.39 30.12 13.47
C GLU A 380 -10.91 30.39 13.23
N GLU A 381 -10.02 29.76 14.01
CA GLU A 381 -8.57 29.85 13.82
C GLU A 381 -8.14 29.27 12.46
N ALA A 382 -8.74 28.18 12.00
CA ALA A 382 -8.48 27.62 10.68
C ALA A 382 -8.86 28.59 9.55
N LEU A 383 -10.01 29.28 9.67
CA LEU A 383 -10.41 30.32 8.71
C LEU A 383 -9.46 31.53 8.72
N GLN A 384 -8.97 31.93 9.90
CA GLN A 384 -7.96 32.98 10.01
C GLN A 384 -6.65 32.55 9.36
N LEU A 385 -6.23 31.29 9.55
CA LEU A 385 -5.03 30.74 8.96
C LEU A 385 -5.10 30.71 7.43
N VAL A 386 -6.26 30.37 6.84
CA VAL A 386 -6.49 30.50 5.39
C VAL A 386 -6.27 31.95 4.93
N GLY A 387 -6.76 32.92 5.71
CA GLY A 387 -6.49 34.34 5.46
C GLY A 387 -5.00 34.67 5.47
N VAL A 388 -4.26 34.19 6.47
CA VAL A 388 -2.80 34.38 6.56
C VAL A 388 -2.09 33.75 5.37
N CYS A 389 -2.37 32.48 5.04
CA CYS A 389 -1.74 31.80 3.91
C CYS A 389 -2.04 32.52 2.57
N ARG A 390 -3.25 33.06 2.38
CA ARG A 390 -3.57 33.89 1.22
C ARG A 390 -2.65 35.11 1.12
N GLU A 391 -2.54 35.89 2.20
CA GLU A 391 -1.74 37.12 2.20
C GLU A 391 -0.26 36.84 1.92
N TYR A 392 0.27 35.74 2.49
CA TYR A 392 1.63 35.30 2.22
C TYR A 392 1.82 34.86 0.78
N LEU A 393 0.93 34.03 0.23
CA LEU A 393 1.02 33.58 -1.16
C LEU A 393 0.91 34.74 -2.14
N LEU A 394 -0.03 35.66 -1.93
CA LEU A 394 -0.18 36.85 -2.74
C LEU A 394 1.08 37.72 -2.69
N GLY A 395 1.58 38.00 -1.48
CA GLY A 395 2.78 38.81 -1.30
C GLY A 395 4.03 38.20 -1.92
N LEU A 396 4.26 36.90 -1.70
CA LEU A 396 5.41 36.18 -2.26
C LEU A 396 5.32 36.07 -3.79
N SER A 397 4.12 35.87 -4.35
CA SER A 397 3.93 35.80 -5.81
C SER A 397 4.17 37.15 -6.49
N ILE A 398 3.80 38.26 -5.83
CA ILE A 398 4.13 39.63 -6.28
C ILE A 398 5.65 39.83 -6.29
N GLU A 399 6.34 39.44 -5.23
CA GLU A 399 7.80 39.59 -5.13
C GLU A 399 8.54 38.70 -6.15
N LEU A 400 8.06 37.48 -6.44
CA LEU A 400 8.58 36.64 -7.52
C LEU A 400 8.42 37.32 -8.88
N SER A 401 7.22 37.83 -9.19
CA SER A 401 6.94 38.55 -10.44
C SER A 401 7.81 39.82 -10.57
N ARG A 402 8.09 40.49 -9.45
CA ARG A 402 9.00 41.65 -9.41
C ARG A 402 10.45 41.27 -9.75
N ARG A 403 10.92 40.10 -9.29
CA ARG A 403 12.28 39.61 -9.58
C ARG A 403 12.44 39.19 -11.03
N GLU A 404 11.43 38.58 -11.61
CA GLU A 404 11.40 38.23 -13.04
C GLU A 404 11.46 39.50 -13.92
N GLY A 405 10.67 40.52 -13.57
CA GLY A 405 10.66 41.81 -14.27
C GLY A 405 11.86 42.73 -13.96
N GLN A 406 12.80 42.33 -13.08
CA GLN A 406 13.92 43.19 -12.68
C GLN A 406 14.94 43.42 -13.81
N ASN A 407 14.94 42.57 -14.84
CA ASN A 407 15.83 42.69 -16.00
C ASN A 407 15.31 43.68 -17.05
N ASP A 408 14.03 44.06 -16.99
CA ASP A 408 13.42 44.99 -17.94
C ASP A 408 13.80 46.43 -17.59
N THR A 409 14.79 46.98 -18.30
CA THR A 409 15.25 48.37 -18.13
C THR A 409 14.33 49.39 -18.82
N SER A 410 13.20 48.95 -19.37
CA SER A 410 12.23 49.85 -20.01
C SER A 410 11.58 50.79 -18.96
N PRO A 411 11.27 52.05 -19.30
CA PRO A 411 10.64 52.98 -18.35
C PRO A 411 9.30 52.46 -17.78
N ALA A 412 8.55 51.69 -18.59
CA ALA A 412 7.31 51.04 -18.17
C ALA A 412 7.56 49.85 -17.23
N GLY A 413 8.62 49.05 -17.48
CA GLY A 413 9.04 47.95 -16.61
C GLY A 413 9.49 48.45 -15.23
N VAL A 414 10.24 49.56 -15.19
CA VAL A 414 10.65 50.21 -13.94
C VAL A 414 9.46 50.74 -13.16
N LYS A 415 8.49 51.41 -13.82
CA LYS A 415 7.23 51.84 -13.18
C LYS A 415 6.51 50.63 -12.57
N ARG A 416 6.37 49.54 -13.33
CA ARG A 416 5.70 48.32 -12.89
C ARG A 416 6.42 47.65 -11.71
N MET A 417 7.76 47.61 -11.72
CA MET A 417 8.55 47.06 -10.61
C MET A 417 8.33 47.86 -9.32
N LEU A 418 8.29 49.20 -9.41
CA LEU A 418 8.04 50.07 -8.26
C LEU A 418 6.61 49.90 -7.72
N GLU A 419 5.62 49.77 -8.60
CA GLU A 419 4.24 49.48 -8.23
C GLU A 419 4.11 48.12 -7.53
N LEU A 420 4.70 47.05 -8.06
CA LEU A 420 4.69 45.74 -7.43
C LEU A 420 5.36 45.78 -6.04
N ALA A 421 6.47 46.50 -5.90
CA ALA A 421 7.12 46.69 -4.61
C ALA A 421 6.22 47.44 -3.62
N ALA A 422 5.50 48.46 -4.08
CA ALA A 422 4.54 49.19 -3.26
C ALA A 422 3.34 48.32 -2.86
N TYR A 423 2.78 47.53 -3.77
CA TYR A 423 1.68 46.61 -3.49
C TYR A 423 2.08 45.51 -2.51
N PHE A 424 3.32 45.04 -2.54
CA PHE A 424 3.82 44.08 -1.57
C PHE A 424 3.79 44.62 -0.12
N THR A 425 3.92 45.94 0.07
CA THR A 425 3.77 46.57 1.39
C THR A 425 2.33 46.59 1.91
N GLY A 426 1.35 46.35 1.03
CA GLY A 426 -0.07 46.25 1.37
C GLY A 426 -0.47 44.88 1.93
N ALA A 427 0.36 43.84 1.72
CA ALA A 427 0.08 42.49 2.21
C ALA A 427 0.16 42.42 3.74
N GLN A 428 -0.82 41.78 4.38
CA GLN A 428 -0.87 41.65 5.84
C GLN A 428 0.00 40.48 6.33
N LEU A 429 1.31 40.71 6.38
CA LEU A 429 2.31 39.74 6.86
C LEU A 429 2.63 39.93 8.34
N GLN A 430 3.25 38.93 8.97
CA GLN A 430 3.82 39.12 10.31
C GLN A 430 4.84 40.27 10.31
N PRO A 431 4.97 41.02 11.41
CA PRO A 431 5.85 42.21 11.48
C PRO A 431 7.29 41.96 11.01
N LYS A 432 7.85 40.78 11.32
CA LYS A 432 9.20 40.38 10.89
C LYS A 432 9.36 40.37 9.37
N HIS A 433 8.38 39.86 8.62
CA HIS A 433 8.41 39.81 7.16
C HIS A 433 7.96 41.13 6.54
N MET A 434 7.04 41.86 7.18
CA MET A 434 6.63 43.18 6.73
C MET A 434 7.81 44.16 6.69
N ILE A 435 8.74 44.10 7.65
CA ILE A 435 10.00 44.88 7.62
C ILE A 435 10.80 44.61 6.33
N ILE A 436 10.84 43.36 5.85
CA ILE A 436 11.55 42.98 4.62
C ILE A 436 10.88 43.62 3.39
N SER A 437 9.55 43.57 3.32
CA SER A 437 8.78 44.18 2.22
C SER A 437 8.99 45.70 2.14
N LEU A 438 8.87 46.40 3.28
CA LEU A 438 9.03 47.86 3.37
C LEU A 438 10.46 48.30 3.06
N ARG A 439 11.47 47.55 3.52
CA ARG A 439 12.87 47.85 3.22
C ARG A 439 13.16 47.74 1.71
N THR A 440 12.57 46.74 1.07
CA THR A 440 12.73 46.51 -0.38
C THR A 440 12.05 47.63 -1.18
N ALA A 441 10.82 47.98 -0.83
CA ALA A 441 10.08 49.08 -1.45
C ALA A 441 10.78 50.44 -1.26
N MET A 442 11.23 50.75 -0.05
CA MET A 442 11.98 51.98 0.27
C MET A 442 13.26 52.09 -0.57
N THR A 443 14.03 51.01 -0.66
CA THR A 443 15.29 50.98 -1.41
C THR A 443 15.07 51.13 -2.92
N ALA A 444 14.02 50.49 -3.45
CA ALA A 444 13.66 50.60 -4.86
C ALA A 444 13.21 52.03 -5.21
N CYS A 445 12.33 52.62 -4.41
CA CYS A 445 11.84 53.99 -4.62
C CYS A 445 12.98 55.02 -4.54
N TYR A 446 13.91 54.86 -3.58
CA TYR A 446 15.07 55.74 -3.45
C TYR A 446 16.01 55.69 -4.66
N LYS A 447 16.27 54.50 -5.22
CA LYS A 447 17.12 54.33 -6.41
C LYS A 447 16.55 55.02 -7.65
N HIS A 448 15.23 55.04 -7.80
CA HIS A 448 14.53 55.65 -8.93
C HIS A 448 14.04 57.08 -8.62
N ARG A 449 14.57 57.71 -7.57
CA ARG A 449 14.29 59.11 -7.19
C ARG A 449 12.81 59.42 -6.89
N ASN A 450 12.03 58.42 -6.48
CA ASN A 450 10.70 58.62 -5.91
C ASN A 450 10.82 58.85 -4.41
N LEU A 451 11.15 60.09 -4.03
CA LEU A 451 11.52 60.45 -2.66
C LEU A 451 10.31 60.60 -1.74
N GLN A 452 9.17 61.07 -2.24
CA GLN A 452 7.95 61.23 -1.43
C GLN A 452 7.39 59.86 -1.04
N SER A 453 7.28 58.95 -2.02
CA SER A 453 6.85 57.58 -1.76
C SER A 453 7.84 56.82 -0.84
N ALA A 454 9.15 57.01 -1.04
CA ALA A 454 10.18 56.43 -0.17
C ALA A 454 10.07 56.93 1.29
N GLN A 455 9.68 58.19 1.50
CA GLN A 455 9.50 58.76 2.84
C GLN A 455 8.38 58.04 3.60
N THR A 456 7.23 57.79 2.96
CA THR A 456 6.12 57.08 3.61
C THR A 456 6.53 55.67 4.02
N PHE A 457 7.20 54.93 3.11
CA PHE A 457 7.70 53.58 3.43
C PHE A 457 8.72 53.60 4.57
N ALA A 458 9.61 54.60 4.60
CA ALA A 458 10.57 54.78 5.70
C ALA A 458 9.89 55.05 7.04
N ARG A 459 8.86 55.91 7.09
CA ARG A 459 8.07 56.17 8.30
C ARG A 459 7.38 54.91 8.82
N ARG A 460 6.65 54.21 7.94
CA ARG A 460 5.97 52.95 8.28
C ARG A 460 6.95 51.87 8.72
N LEU A 461 8.15 51.82 8.14
CA LEU A 461 9.20 50.91 8.56
C LEU A 461 9.74 51.26 9.96
N LEU A 462 9.88 52.54 10.30
CA LEU A 462 10.33 52.98 11.64
C LEU A 462 9.29 52.69 12.73
N GLU A 463 8.00 52.75 12.42
CA GLU A 463 6.91 52.36 13.34
C GLU A 463 6.99 50.89 13.77
N LEU A 464 7.54 50.02 12.93
CA LEU A 464 7.69 48.59 13.22
C LEU A 464 8.99 48.24 13.99
N ALA A 465 9.77 49.23 14.41
CA ALA A 465 11.02 49.09 15.16
C ALA A 465 12.01 48.06 14.55
N PRO A 466 12.61 48.35 13.38
CA PRO A 466 13.48 47.42 12.67
C PRO A 466 14.88 47.35 13.30
N PRO A 467 15.68 46.30 13.00
CA PRO A 467 17.04 46.16 13.52
C PRO A 467 17.94 47.34 13.11
N GLY A 468 18.90 47.69 13.97
CA GLY A 468 19.60 48.99 13.97
C GLY A 468 20.14 49.49 12.62
N GLN A 469 20.69 48.60 11.77
CA GLN A 469 21.18 48.98 10.44
C GLN A 469 20.07 49.40 9.47
N ALA A 470 18.90 48.77 9.53
CA ALA A 470 17.76 49.15 8.70
C ALA A 470 17.12 50.45 9.21
N ALA A 471 17.11 50.67 10.52
CA ALA A 471 16.61 51.90 11.13
C ALA A 471 17.48 53.12 10.81
N THR A 472 18.81 52.98 10.80
CA THR A 472 19.72 54.08 10.43
C THR A 472 19.58 54.46 8.96
N LEU A 473 19.52 53.47 8.05
CA LEU A 473 19.25 53.69 6.63
C LEU A 473 17.91 54.39 6.40
N ALA A 474 16.85 53.94 7.07
CA ALA A 474 15.53 54.55 6.94
C ALA A 474 15.50 56.01 7.39
N ARG A 475 16.16 56.35 8.52
CA ARG A 475 16.29 57.75 8.99
C ARG A 475 17.11 58.61 8.01
N GLN A 476 18.19 58.08 7.44
CA GLN A 476 18.98 58.80 6.44
C GLN A 476 18.16 59.10 5.18
N ILE A 477 17.45 58.09 4.65
CA ILE A 477 16.58 58.26 3.48
C ILE A 477 15.45 59.24 3.79
N GLN A 478 14.86 59.17 4.98
CA GLN A 478 13.84 60.13 5.41
C GLN A 478 14.35 61.57 5.44
N GLN A 479 15.54 61.82 5.98
CA GLN A 479 16.14 63.17 6.01
C GLN A 479 16.43 63.70 4.59
N VAL A 480 16.85 62.84 3.67
CA VAL A 480 17.09 63.22 2.26
C VAL A 480 15.75 63.51 1.55
N ALA A 481 14.74 62.68 1.80
CA ALA A 481 13.41 62.84 1.22
C ALA A 481 12.67 64.08 1.75
N GLU A 482 12.88 64.46 3.02
CA GLU A 482 12.31 65.68 3.60
C GLU A 482 12.87 66.96 2.98
N ARG A 483 14.12 66.93 2.50
CA ARG A 483 14.74 68.07 1.82
C ARG A 483 14.21 68.27 0.40
N ASN A 484 13.82 67.20 -0.29
CA ASN A 484 13.31 67.24 -1.66
C ASN A 484 12.15 66.23 -1.86
N PRO A 485 10.92 66.56 -1.42
CA PRO A 485 9.76 65.68 -1.58
C PRO A 485 9.19 65.79 -3.00
N ARG A 486 9.83 65.16 -3.96
CA ARG A 486 9.33 65.01 -5.34
C ARG A 486 9.45 63.56 -5.79
N ASP A 487 8.44 63.10 -6.51
CA ASP A 487 8.45 61.81 -7.21
C ASP A 487 8.68 62.07 -8.71
N GLU A 488 9.70 61.43 -9.30
CA GLU A 488 10.01 61.54 -10.74
C GLU A 488 9.06 60.66 -11.60
N ILE A 489 8.60 59.53 -11.06
CA ILE A 489 7.72 58.58 -11.74
C ILE A 489 6.37 58.51 -11.01
N GLN A 490 5.29 58.82 -11.74
CA GLN A 490 3.92 58.69 -11.21
C GLN A 490 3.49 57.22 -11.18
N LEU A 491 3.31 56.67 -9.98
CA LEU A 491 2.90 55.29 -9.71
C LEU A 491 1.37 55.19 -9.59
N ASP A 492 0.79 54.08 -10.03
CA ASP A 492 -0.62 53.76 -9.81
C ASP A 492 -0.81 53.15 -8.40
N TYR A 493 -0.39 53.91 -7.38
CA TYR A 493 -0.42 53.51 -5.98
C TYR A 493 -0.94 54.67 -5.14
N ASP A 494 -2.03 54.44 -4.42
CA ASP A 494 -2.59 55.41 -3.48
C ASP A 494 -2.51 54.83 -2.08
N GLN A 495 -1.77 55.52 -1.21
CA GLN A 495 -1.52 55.13 0.18
C GLN A 495 -2.69 55.44 1.11
N TYR A 496 -3.57 56.38 0.74
CA TYR A 496 -4.69 56.81 1.58
C TYR A 496 -5.97 56.02 1.29
N ASN A 497 -6.07 55.45 0.09
CA ASN A 497 -7.20 54.61 -0.29
C ASN A 497 -6.88 53.13 -0.06
N ALA A 498 -7.70 52.46 0.75
CA ALA A 498 -7.56 51.03 0.97
C ALA A 498 -7.82 50.26 -0.35
N PHE A 499 -6.89 49.41 -0.73
CA PHE A 499 -6.98 48.56 -1.92
C PHE A 499 -6.71 47.10 -1.58
N VAL A 500 -7.18 46.21 -2.45
CA VAL A 500 -6.82 44.79 -2.46
C VAL A 500 -6.12 44.49 -3.77
N VAL A 501 -5.08 43.66 -3.77
CA VAL A 501 -4.35 43.35 -5.00
C VAL A 501 -5.02 42.18 -5.73
N CYS A 502 -5.15 42.29 -7.05
CA CYS A 502 -5.61 41.17 -7.88
C CYS A 502 -4.56 40.04 -7.90
N GLY A 503 -4.97 38.80 -7.62
CA GLY A 503 -4.06 37.65 -7.56
C GLY A 503 -3.48 37.15 -8.90
N ILE A 504 -3.91 37.70 -10.04
CA ILE A 504 -3.39 37.36 -11.39
C ILE A 504 -2.65 38.55 -11.98
N SER A 505 -3.35 39.68 -12.14
CA SER A 505 -2.77 40.86 -12.80
C SER A 505 -1.90 41.69 -11.87
N TYR A 506 -1.84 41.40 -10.56
CA TYR A 506 -1.11 42.17 -9.54
C TYR A 506 -1.31 43.69 -9.67
N THR A 507 -2.55 44.10 -9.89
CA THR A 507 -2.98 45.51 -9.92
C THR A 507 -3.92 45.77 -8.74
N PRO A 508 -3.94 46.99 -8.20
CA PRO A 508 -4.76 47.33 -7.06
C PRO A 508 -6.22 47.44 -7.49
N ILE A 509 -7.10 46.96 -6.63
CA ILE A 509 -8.55 47.05 -6.72
C ILE A 509 -8.96 47.95 -5.55
N TYR A 510 -9.32 49.19 -5.85
CA TYR A 510 -9.73 50.17 -4.85
C TYR A 510 -11.15 49.88 -4.34
N ARG A 511 -11.45 50.28 -3.10
CA ARG A 511 -12.80 50.16 -2.54
C ARG A 511 -13.83 50.85 -3.44
N GLY A 512 -14.87 50.11 -3.81
CA GLY A 512 -15.95 50.57 -4.71
C GLY A 512 -15.82 50.08 -6.15
N SER A 513 -14.67 49.56 -6.57
CA SER A 513 -14.54 48.88 -7.86
C SER A 513 -15.08 47.44 -7.81
N PRO A 514 -15.66 46.91 -8.90
CA PRO A 514 -16.19 45.55 -8.92
C PRO A 514 -15.05 44.54 -8.74
N SER A 515 -15.23 43.61 -7.80
CA SER A 515 -14.26 42.56 -7.51
C SER A 515 -14.97 41.22 -7.35
N VAL A 516 -14.33 40.17 -7.84
CA VAL A 516 -14.82 38.79 -7.72
C VAL A 516 -13.91 38.06 -6.74
N GLN A 517 -14.50 37.34 -5.79
CA GLN A 517 -13.75 36.62 -4.77
C GLN A 517 -13.67 35.13 -5.10
N CYS A 518 -12.56 34.53 -4.69
CA CYS A 518 -12.44 33.09 -4.61
C CYS A 518 -13.29 32.55 -3.44
N PRO A 519 -14.16 31.55 -3.63
CA PRO A 519 -14.98 30.97 -2.56
C PRO A 519 -14.16 30.35 -1.43
N TYR A 520 -12.95 29.87 -1.74
CA TYR A 520 -12.06 29.24 -0.76
C TYR A 520 -11.20 30.24 0.02
N CYS A 521 -10.16 30.77 -0.64
CA CYS A 521 -9.16 31.61 0.01
C CYS A 521 -9.62 33.06 0.17
N ARG A 522 -10.77 33.45 -0.41
CA ARG A 522 -11.30 34.82 -0.43
C ARG A 522 -10.34 35.84 -1.05
N ALA A 523 -9.46 35.37 -1.94
CA ALA A 523 -8.64 36.24 -2.76
C ALA A 523 -9.49 37.03 -3.76
N HIS A 524 -9.11 38.27 -4.01
CA HIS A 524 -9.85 39.17 -4.88
C HIS A 524 -9.24 39.19 -6.29
N PHE A 525 -10.12 39.21 -7.27
CA PHE A 525 -9.78 39.26 -8.69
C PHE A 525 -10.62 40.31 -9.40
N LYS A 526 -10.08 40.80 -10.52
CA LYS A 526 -10.85 41.62 -11.45
C LYS A 526 -11.95 40.77 -12.10
N PRO A 527 -13.10 41.37 -12.47
CA PRO A 527 -14.21 40.63 -13.08
C PRO A 527 -13.85 39.94 -14.41
N GLU A 528 -12.81 40.43 -15.10
CA GLU A 528 -12.26 39.83 -16.32
C GLU A 528 -11.79 38.38 -16.14
N PHE A 529 -11.42 37.98 -14.92
CA PHE A 529 -10.92 36.64 -14.61
C PHE A 529 -11.97 35.73 -13.98
N GLN A 530 -13.25 36.12 -13.99
CA GLN A 530 -14.33 35.26 -13.50
C GLN A 530 -14.39 33.96 -14.31
N GLY A 531 -14.49 32.83 -13.62
CA GLY A 531 -14.51 31.51 -14.24
C GLY A 531 -13.14 30.87 -14.45
N ASN A 532 -12.04 31.60 -14.29
CA ASN A 532 -10.70 31.02 -14.32
C ASN A 532 -10.35 30.32 -13.00
N LEU A 533 -9.33 29.47 -13.02
CA LEU A 533 -8.75 28.86 -11.82
C LEU A 533 -8.01 29.92 -10.99
N CYS A 534 -8.20 29.87 -9.67
CA CYS A 534 -7.52 30.76 -8.74
C CYS A 534 -6.03 30.42 -8.63
N THR A 535 -5.14 31.33 -9.03
CA THR A 535 -3.67 31.19 -8.99
C THR A 535 -3.04 31.11 -7.60
N ILE A 536 -3.83 31.40 -6.57
CA ILE A 536 -3.35 31.38 -5.18
C ILE A 536 -3.55 29.99 -4.59
N CYS A 537 -4.75 29.43 -4.71
CA CYS A 537 -5.06 28.11 -4.15
C CYS A 537 -4.95 26.96 -5.17
N ASP A 538 -4.91 27.24 -6.47
CA ASP A 538 -4.90 26.29 -7.60
C ASP A 538 -6.07 25.30 -7.69
N ILE A 539 -7.03 25.35 -6.76
CA ILE A 539 -8.14 24.40 -6.64
C ILE A 539 -9.48 24.97 -7.13
N SER A 540 -9.83 26.18 -6.68
CA SER A 540 -11.18 26.71 -6.83
C SER A 540 -11.34 27.67 -8.01
N GLN A 541 -12.55 27.71 -8.55
CA GLN A 541 -12.93 28.61 -9.64
C GLN A 541 -13.29 30.00 -9.09
N ILE A 542 -12.73 31.04 -9.74
CA ILE A 542 -12.97 32.44 -9.35
C ILE A 542 -14.44 32.80 -9.59
N GLY A 543 -15.13 33.25 -8.54
CA GLY A 543 -16.56 33.60 -8.59
C GLY A 543 -17.50 32.39 -8.53
N GLY A 544 -17.00 31.20 -8.20
CA GLY A 544 -17.84 30.05 -7.90
C GLY A 544 -18.71 30.29 -6.67
N SER A 545 -19.94 29.76 -6.67
CA SER A 545 -20.81 29.73 -5.50
C SER A 545 -20.48 28.51 -4.64
N GLY A 546 -20.09 28.73 -3.38
CA GLY A 546 -19.87 27.67 -2.40
C GLY A 546 -20.56 27.99 -1.09
N THR A 547 -21.00 26.96 -0.35
CA THR A 547 -21.61 27.14 0.98
C THR A 547 -20.62 27.59 2.06
N GLY A 548 -19.31 27.54 1.77
CA GLY A 548 -18.23 27.81 2.72
C GLY A 548 -17.55 26.53 3.20
N MET A 549 -16.35 26.67 3.76
CA MET A 549 -15.58 25.56 4.29
C MET A 549 -16.28 24.93 5.50
N VAL A 550 -16.46 23.60 5.46
CA VAL A 550 -16.99 22.81 6.57
C VAL A 550 -15.85 21.96 7.13
N SER A 551 -15.32 22.35 8.28
CA SER A 551 -14.21 21.66 8.96
C SER A 551 -14.58 21.12 10.34
N MET A 552 -15.81 21.34 10.81
CA MET A 552 -16.30 20.90 12.12
C MET A 552 -17.03 19.56 12.01
N ALA A 553 -16.67 18.61 12.87
CA ALA A 553 -17.29 17.27 12.95
C ALA A 553 -18.52 17.18 13.85
#